data_AF-A0A317WE43-F1
#
_entry.id   AF-A0A317WE43-F1
#
_cell.length_a   1.000
_cell.length_b   1.000
_cell.length_c   1.000
_cell.angle_alpha   90.00
_cell.angle_beta   90.00
_cell.angle_gamma   90.00
#
_symmetry.space_group_name_H-M   'P 1'
#
loop_
_entity.id
_entity.type
_entity.pdbx_description
1 polymer ?
#
loop_
_entity_poly.entity_id
_entity_poly.type
_entity_poly.pdbx_seq_one_letter_code
_entity_poly.pdbx_strand_id
1 'polypeptide(L)'
;MTSSHRCSFESAKNPGISEVDTSGRHPDGLCPPELYRIVADNDTLQPSNRQLHDALTLSREYWYRLSRTACYVHGNGVNPELAHPHHMLCKVPSMHGGPHTTHALHIGASPSRILCLQASVNWQLDESTVCDRARDRTDTVLLHIGTKAAVPYTLNGKDFSFWIGMESEEVPGPNYLAVLTLGWCYVLSARLLEIYGRNSAMRYTDFKATAHYESNPKPTMHTVDIGEVSDDTASWWLSVLASGEGWKAAIKQSDGGEYLTPWSVTRPSEQSLAIKWRSKDSTEAQAPSLTPLSSQKAFEALS
;
A
#
# COMPACT_ATOMS: atom_id res chain seq x y z
N MET A 1 49.75 -7.93 -3.94
CA MET A 1 49.85 -7.58 -5.37
C MET A 1 48.62 -8.13 -6.07
N THR A 2 47.62 -7.28 -6.19
CA THR A 2 46.33 -7.52 -6.84
C THR A 2 46.50 -7.25 -8.33
N SER A 3 46.34 -8.28 -9.17
CA SER A 3 46.35 -8.11 -10.63
C SER A 3 44.93 -8.06 -11.16
N SER A 4 44.62 -6.90 -11.70
CA SER A 4 43.44 -6.52 -12.46
C SER A 4 43.38 -7.27 -13.78
N HIS A 5 42.24 -7.91 -14.09
CA HIS A 5 41.89 -8.26 -15.46
C HIS A 5 40.68 -7.43 -15.89
N ARG A 6 41.02 -6.44 -16.70
CA ARG A 6 40.16 -5.50 -17.43
C ARG A 6 39.64 -6.23 -18.66
N CYS A 7 38.33 -6.48 -18.77
CA CYS A 7 37.72 -6.88 -20.04
C CYS A 7 37.41 -5.62 -20.86
N SER A 8 38.17 -5.44 -21.93
CA SER A 8 37.94 -4.47 -22.99
C SER A 8 36.78 -4.94 -23.86
N PHE A 9 35.79 -4.08 -24.12
CA PHE A 9 34.83 -4.29 -25.20
C PHE A 9 35.41 -3.72 -26.49
N GLU A 10 35.73 -4.59 -27.43
CA GLU A 10 36.05 -4.22 -28.82
C GLU A 10 34.81 -3.64 -29.50
N SER A 11 35.00 -2.47 -30.12
CA SER A 11 34.02 -1.82 -30.99
C SER A 11 33.98 -2.56 -32.33
N ALA A 12 32.88 -3.28 -32.59
CA ALA A 12 32.60 -3.86 -33.90
C ALA A 12 31.73 -2.90 -34.72
N LYS A 13 32.26 -2.56 -35.90
CA LYS A 13 31.72 -1.66 -36.93
C LYS A 13 30.25 -1.92 -37.29
N ASN A 14 29.52 -0.82 -37.48
CA ASN A 14 28.27 -0.73 -38.24
C ASN A 14 28.38 -1.41 -39.61
N PRO A 15 27.36 -2.21 -39.99
CA PRO A 15 26.93 -2.28 -41.37
C PRO A 15 25.45 -1.90 -41.49
N GLY A 16 25.18 -0.95 -42.38
CA GLY A 16 23.99 -0.97 -43.23
C GLY A 16 22.65 -0.69 -42.57
N ILE A 17 22.21 0.56 -42.69
CA ILE A 17 20.79 0.91 -42.70
C ILE A 17 20.14 0.13 -43.86
N SER A 18 19.23 -0.79 -43.53
CA SER A 18 18.20 -1.26 -44.46
C SER A 18 16.85 -1.17 -43.75
N GLU A 19 15.97 -0.37 -44.35
CA GLU A 19 14.57 -0.17 -43.97
C GLU A 19 13.86 -1.50 -43.72
N VAL A 20 13.24 -1.65 -42.55
CA VAL A 20 12.18 -2.65 -42.33
C VAL A 20 11.07 -2.01 -41.51
N ASP A 21 10.04 -1.65 -42.27
CA ASP A 21 8.62 -1.89 -42.01
C ASP A 21 8.04 -1.46 -40.65
N THR A 22 7.37 -0.32 -40.68
CA THR A 22 6.39 0.13 -39.70
C THR A 22 5.21 -0.85 -39.62
N SER A 23 5.31 -1.85 -38.75
CA SER A 23 4.15 -2.59 -38.27
C SER A 23 4.13 -2.54 -36.74
N GLY A 24 3.14 -1.82 -36.22
CA GLY A 24 2.93 -1.62 -34.80
C GLY A 24 2.77 -2.94 -34.05
N ARG A 25 3.72 -3.23 -33.16
CA ARG A 25 3.48 -4.05 -31.97
C ARG A 25 4.04 -3.31 -30.78
N HIS A 26 3.15 -2.79 -29.94
CA HIS A 26 3.46 -2.46 -28.57
C HIS A 26 4.09 -3.69 -27.90
N PRO A 27 5.23 -3.56 -27.18
CA PRO A 27 5.85 -4.70 -26.54
C PRO A 27 4.97 -5.16 -25.38
N ASP A 28 4.60 -6.44 -25.49
CA ASP A 28 3.88 -7.31 -24.56
C ASP A 28 4.07 -6.96 -23.08
N GLY A 29 2.96 -6.90 -22.35
CA GLY A 29 2.94 -6.78 -20.90
C GLY A 29 3.63 -7.96 -20.19
N LEU A 30 3.96 -7.76 -18.91
CA LEU A 30 4.53 -8.77 -18.00
C LEU A 30 3.51 -9.88 -17.65
N CYS A 31 2.82 -10.42 -18.64
CA CYS A 31 1.85 -11.48 -18.44
C CYS A 31 2.59 -12.78 -18.10
N PRO A 32 2.14 -13.52 -17.07
CA PRO A 32 2.64 -14.85 -16.79
C PRO A 32 2.47 -15.76 -18.01
N PRO A 33 3.42 -16.67 -18.29
CA PRO A 33 3.26 -17.64 -19.37
C PRO A 33 2.08 -18.58 -19.09
N GLU A 34 1.28 -18.88 -20.11
CA GLU A 34 0.13 -19.79 -20.03
C GLU A 34 0.59 -21.26 -19.96
N LEU A 35 1.20 -21.67 -18.86
CA LEU A 35 1.79 -23.01 -18.68
C LEU A 35 0.77 -24.15 -18.89
N TYR A 36 -0.52 -23.90 -18.65
CA TYR A 36 -1.57 -24.90 -18.86
C TYR A 36 -1.68 -25.34 -20.32
N ARG A 37 -1.32 -24.48 -21.29
CA ARG A 37 -1.31 -24.84 -22.72
C ARG A 37 -0.28 -25.91 -23.07
N ILE A 38 0.78 -26.03 -22.28
CA ILE A 38 1.85 -27.03 -22.48
C ILE A 38 1.31 -28.45 -22.21
N VAL A 39 0.27 -28.57 -21.40
CA VAL A 39 -0.33 -29.84 -20.96
C VAL A 39 -1.74 -30.05 -21.53
N ALA A 40 -2.25 -29.11 -22.34
CA ALA A 40 -3.63 -29.11 -22.82
C ALA A 40 -4.01 -30.34 -23.67
N ASP A 41 -3.04 -30.91 -24.39
CA ASP A 41 -3.24 -32.08 -25.26
C ASP A 41 -2.86 -33.41 -24.59
N ASN A 42 -2.73 -33.43 -23.26
CA ASN A 42 -2.19 -34.59 -22.56
C ASN A 42 -3.24 -35.26 -21.65
N ASP A 43 -3.71 -36.44 -22.05
CA ASP A 43 -4.67 -37.25 -21.29
C ASP A 43 -4.04 -37.97 -20.07
N THR A 44 -2.75 -37.72 -19.82
CA THR A 44 -1.99 -38.37 -18.75
C THR A 44 -1.80 -37.44 -17.55
N LEU A 45 -1.97 -37.98 -16.33
CA LEU A 45 -1.86 -37.24 -15.08
C LEU A 45 -0.44 -36.71 -14.79
N GLN A 46 0.58 -37.17 -15.53
CA GLN A 46 1.97 -36.73 -15.37
C GLN A 46 2.51 -36.11 -16.66
N PRO A 47 3.10 -34.90 -16.60
CA PRO A 47 3.70 -34.27 -17.75
C PRO A 47 4.96 -35.03 -18.20
N SER A 48 5.17 -35.10 -19.51
CA SER A 48 6.39 -35.66 -20.08
C SER A 48 7.62 -34.80 -19.72
N ASN A 49 8.81 -35.41 -19.76
CA ASN A 49 10.07 -34.68 -19.56
C ASN A 49 10.25 -33.48 -20.50
N ARG A 50 9.72 -33.59 -21.73
CA ARG A 50 9.74 -32.49 -22.71
C ARG A 50 8.85 -31.33 -22.28
N GLN A 51 7.61 -31.61 -21.88
CA GLN A 51 6.69 -30.60 -21.36
C GLN A 51 7.22 -29.91 -20.11
N LEU A 52 7.87 -30.67 -19.22
CA LEU A 52 8.52 -30.13 -18.03
C LEU A 52 9.70 -29.21 -18.38
N HIS A 53 10.50 -29.58 -19.38
CA HIS A 53 11.59 -28.75 -19.89
C HIS A 53 11.09 -27.45 -20.54
N ASP A 54 10.03 -27.53 -21.34
CA ASP A 54 9.42 -26.37 -22.01
C ASP A 54 8.81 -25.41 -20.99
N ALA A 55 8.09 -25.93 -19.98
CA ALA A 55 7.54 -25.15 -18.88
C ALA A 55 8.65 -24.45 -18.06
N LEU A 56 9.73 -25.18 -17.74
CA LEU A 56 10.87 -24.60 -17.04
C LEU A 56 11.55 -23.50 -17.85
N THR A 57 11.71 -23.68 -19.15
CA THR A 57 12.35 -22.69 -20.04
C THR A 57 11.53 -21.41 -20.10
N LEU A 58 10.22 -21.52 -20.34
CA LEU A 58 9.31 -20.36 -20.36
C LEU A 58 9.24 -19.65 -19.01
N SER A 59 9.21 -20.41 -17.90
CA SER A 59 9.21 -19.82 -16.57
C SER A 59 10.51 -19.05 -16.29
N ARG A 60 11.66 -19.60 -16.66
CA ARG A 60 12.97 -18.95 -16.49
C ARG A 60 13.03 -17.66 -17.29
N GLU A 61 12.62 -17.70 -18.56
CA GLU A 61 12.61 -16.51 -19.41
C GLU A 61 11.72 -15.40 -18.82
N TYR A 62 10.53 -15.76 -18.33
CA TYR A 62 9.66 -14.85 -17.61
C TYR A 62 10.32 -14.23 -16.37
N TRP A 63 10.91 -15.05 -15.50
CA TRP A 63 11.61 -14.56 -14.30
C TRP A 63 12.83 -13.70 -14.62
N TYR A 64 13.58 -14.00 -15.68
CA TYR A 64 14.68 -13.16 -16.15
C TYR A 64 14.19 -11.80 -16.66
N ARG A 65 13.08 -11.77 -17.40
CA ARG A 65 12.46 -10.50 -17.82
C ARG A 65 11.99 -9.70 -16.62
N LEU A 66 11.31 -10.35 -15.67
CA LEU A 66 10.81 -9.69 -14.46
C LEU A 66 11.95 -9.12 -13.60
N SER A 67 13.02 -9.88 -13.39
CA SER A 67 14.19 -9.43 -12.63
C SER A 67 14.92 -8.28 -13.32
N ARG A 68 15.08 -8.32 -14.66
CA ARG A 68 15.66 -7.19 -15.41
C ARG A 68 14.82 -5.93 -15.27
N THR A 69 13.49 -6.04 -15.37
CA THR A 69 12.59 -4.92 -15.16
C THR A 69 12.68 -4.40 -13.73
N ALA A 70 12.73 -5.28 -12.73
CA ALA A 70 12.89 -4.88 -11.33
C ALA A 70 14.23 -4.15 -11.08
N CYS A 71 15.35 -4.65 -11.63
CA CYS A 71 16.64 -3.98 -11.54
C CYS A 71 16.64 -2.61 -12.25
N TYR A 72 15.99 -2.52 -13.42
CA TYR A 72 15.84 -1.25 -14.14
C TYR A 72 15.02 -0.24 -13.35
N VAL A 73 13.90 -0.67 -12.75
CA VAL A 73 13.05 0.15 -11.88
C VAL A 73 13.77 0.54 -10.59
N HIS A 74 14.58 -0.34 -10.03
CA HIS A 74 15.39 -0.01 -8.84
C HIS A 74 16.40 1.11 -9.13
N GLY A 75 17.03 1.10 -10.30
CA GLY A 75 18.02 2.12 -10.68
C GLY A 75 17.42 3.44 -11.20
N ASN A 76 16.19 3.44 -11.72
CA ASN A 76 15.58 4.60 -12.38
C ASN A 76 14.26 5.07 -11.71
N GLY A 77 13.84 4.43 -10.63
CA GLY A 77 12.56 4.67 -9.96
C GLY A 77 11.38 3.93 -10.59
N VAL A 78 10.30 3.85 -9.82
CA VAL A 78 9.01 3.30 -10.28
C VAL A 78 8.32 4.35 -11.15
N ASN A 79 7.71 3.92 -12.26
CA ASN A 79 6.86 4.81 -13.06
C ASN A 79 5.81 5.46 -12.14
N PRO A 80 5.73 6.81 -12.07
CA PRO A 80 4.78 7.51 -11.22
C PRO A 80 3.33 7.05 -11.40
N GLU A 81 2.94 6.66 -12.62
CA GLU A 81 1.58 6.14 -12.90
C GLU A 81 1.33 4.77 -12.24
N LEU A 82 2.35 3.92 -12.08
CA LEU A 82 2.22 2.63 -11.39
C LEU A 82 2.22 2.78 -9.87
N ALA A 83 2.89 3.81 -9.36
CA ALA A 83 2.83 4.20 -7.95
C ALA A 83 1.57 5.02 -7.63
N HIS A 84 0.80 5.40 -8.65
CA HIS A 84 -0.37 6.25 -8.48
C HIS A 84 -1.50 5.46 -7.80
N PRO A 85 -1.91 5.86 -6.58
CA PRO A 85 -2.76 5.03 -5.72
C PRO A 85 -4.14 4.72 -6.32
N HIS A 86 -4.64 5.58 -7.21
CA HIS A 86 -5.89 5.33 -7.92
C HIS A 86 -5.87 4.01 -8.71
N HIS A 87 -4.73 3.61 -9.27
CA HIS A 87 -4.65 2.34 -10.00
C HIS A 87 -4.58 1.12 -9.08
N MET A 88 -4.18 1.30 -7.80
CA MET A 88 -4.20 0.25 -6.79
C MET A 88 -5.60 0.06 -6.17
N LEU A 89 -6.38 1.14 -6.05
CA LEU A 89 -7.66 1.15 -5.34
C LEU A 89 -8.88 0.83 -6.23
N CYS A 90 -8.79 1.04 -7.56
CA CYS A 90 -9.93 0.89 -8.48
C CYS A 90 -10.39 -0.57 -8.76
N LYS A 91 -9.82 -1.58 -8.10
CA LYS A 91 -10.27 -2.99 -8.21
C LYS A 91 -10.79 -3.58 -6.91
N VAL A 92 -11.04 -2.77 -5.89
CA VAL A 92 -11.65 -3.24 -4.64
C VAL A 92 -13.16 -3.37 -4.83
N PRO A 93 -13.77 -4.56 -4.63
CA PRO A 93 -15.22 -4.71 -4.68
C PRO A 93 -15.88 -3.69 -3.75
N SER A 94 -16.85 -2.93 -4.26
CA SER A 94 -17.59 -1.98 -3.44
C SER A 94 -18.35 -2.74 -2.35
N MET A 95 -18.01 -2.48 -1.10
CA MET A 95 -18.83 -2.91 0.03
C MET A 95 -20.09 -2.03 0.03
N HIS A 96 -21.20 -2.56 -0.47
CA HIS A 96 -22.49 -1.86 -0.38
C HIS A 96 -22.94 -1.83 1.07
N GLY A 97 -23.34 -0.66 1.57
CA GLY A 97 -23.73 -0.38 2.97
C GLY A 97 -25.07 -1.02 3.41
N GLY A 98 -25.29 -2.29 3.06
CA GLY A 98 -26.43 -3.08 3.51
C GLY A 98 -26.31 -3.51 4.98
N PRO A 99 -27.32 -4.21 5.52
CA PRO A 99 -27.24 -4.77 6.86
C PRO A 99 -26.11 -5.80 6.96
N HIS A 100 -25.05 -5.40 7.65
CA HIS A 100 -23.84 -6.16 7.86
C HIS A 100 -23.97 -7.07 9.11
N THR A 101 -24.06 -8.38 8.90
CA THR A 101 -23.95 -9.35 10.01
C THR A 101 -22.50 -9.43 10.46
N THR A 102 -22.24 -9.03 11.70
CA THR A 102 -20.89 -9.05 12.27
C THR A 102 -20.74 -10.12 13.34
N HIS A 103 -19.61 -10.82 13.30
CA HIS A 103 -19.26 -11.91 14.21
C HIS A 103 -17.97 -11.58 14.94
N ALA A 104 -17.93 -11.78 16.25
CA ALA A 104 -16.71 -11.69 17.03
C ALA A 104 -16.19 -13.10 17.28
N LEU A 105 -15.04 -13.45 16.71
CA LEU A 105 -14.49 -14.81 16.77
C LEU A 105 -12.97 -14.81 16.93
N HIS A 106 -12.44 -15.93 17.42
CA HIS A 106 -10.99 -16.17 17.43
C HIS A 106 -10.61 -16.80 16.09
N ILE A 107 -9.69 -16.15 15.35
CA ILE A 107 -9.06 -16.75 14.17
C ILE A 107 -7.70 -17.33 14.57
N GLY A 108 -7.50 -18.61 14.26
CA GLY A 108 -6.25 -19.32 14.52
C GLY A 108 -5.90 -19.34 16.01
N ALA A 109 -4.63 -19.06 16.30
CA ALA A 109 -4.11 -19.00 17.68
C ALA A 109 -4.15 -17.59 18.30
N SER A 110 -4.92 -16.65 17.73
CA SER A 110 -4.98 -15.28 18.25
C SER A 110 -5.60 -15.24 19.66
N PRO A 111 -4.91 -14.63 20.65
CA PRO A 111 -5.43 -14.49 22.02
C PRO A 111 -6.61 -13.52 22.09
N SER A 112 -6.78 -12.68 21.08
CA SER A 112 -7.87 -11.70 21.00
C SER A 112 -8.87 -12.07 19.90
N ARG A 113 -10.15 -11.78 20.18
CA ARG A 113 -11.20 -11.87 19.16
C ARG A 113 -10.98 -10.80 18.10
N ILE A 114 -11.29 -11.15 16.87
CA ILE A 114 -11.41 -10.21 15.77
C ILE A 114 -12.88 -10.04 15.41
N LEU A 115 -13.20 -8.88 14.84
CA LEU A 115 -14.50 -8.58 14.29
C LEU A 115 -14.48 -8.94 12.80
N CYS A 116 -15.36 -9.84 12.41
CA CYS A 116 -15.55 -10.25 11.03
C CYS A 116 -16.90 -9.80 10.51
N LEU A 117 -16.93 -9.36 9.25
CA LEU A 117 -18.13 -9.19 8.47
C LEU A 117 -18.44 -10.48 7.70
N GLN A 118 -19.67 -10.94 7.78
CA GLN A 118 -20.13 -12.00 6.88
C GLN A 118 -20.45 -11.42 5.50
N ALA A 119 -19.78 -11.95 4.48
CA ALA A 119 -20.00 -11.66 3.08
C ALA A 119 -20.34 -12.96 2.33
N SER A 120 -20.85 -12.83 1.11
CA SER A 120 -21.16 -13.95 0.22
C SER A 120 -20.54 -13.71 -1.14
N VAL A 121 -19.89 -14.73 -1.69
CA VAL A 121 -19.38 -14.72 -3.06
C VAL A 121 -20.30 -15.59 -3.90
N ASN A 122 -20.85 -15.02 -4.97
CA ASN A 122 -21.66 -15.73 -5.94
C ASN A 122 -20.81 -16.02 -7.17
N TRP A 123 -20.62 -17.31 -7.46
CA TRP A 123 -20.02 -17.80 -8.69
C TRP A 123 -21.15 -18.11 -9.65
N GLN A 124 -21.20 -17.38 -10.77
CA GLN A 124 -22.10 -17.64 -11.88
C GLN A 124 -21.31 -18.28 -13.01
N LEU A 125 -21.85 -19.35 -13.60
CA LEU A 125 -21.26 -19.94 -14.80
C LEU A 125 -21.67 -19.08 -16.01
N ASP A 126 -20.71 -18.78 -16.89
CA ASP A 126 -21.02 -18.14 -18.16
C ASP A 126 -21.80 -19.14 -19.05
N GLU A 127 -22.93 -18.69 -19.61
CA GLU A 127 -23.97 -19.52 -20.23
C GLU A 127 -23.46 -20.37 -21.41
N SER A 128 -22.24 -20.12 -21.92
CA SER A 128 -21.69 -20.78 -23.08
C SER A 128 -20.94 -22.10 -22.82
N THR A 129 -20.69 -22.48 -21.56
CA THR A 129 -19.98 -23.73 -21.25
C THR A 129 -20.94 -24.85 -20.89
N VAL A 130 -21.13 -25.78 -21.82
CA VAL A 130 -21.83 -27.06 -21.64
C VAL A 130 -21.00 -27.95 -20.71
N CYS A 131 -20.98 -27.61 -19.43
CA CYS A 131 -20.44 -28.44 -18.39
C CYS A 131 -21.61 -28.79 -17.45
N ASP A 132 -22.29 -29.91 -17.73
CA ASP A 132 -23.53 -30.38 -17.10
C ASP A 132 -23.48 -30.59 -15.56
N ARG A 133 -22.42 -30.13 -14.88
CA ARG A 133 -22.18 -30.36 -13.44
C ARG A 133 -21.82 -29.11 -12.64
N ALA A 134 -21.50 -27.98 -13.25
CA ALA A 134 -21.21 -26.77 -12.51
C ALA A 134 -22.52 -25.98 -12.30
N ARG A 135 -22.98 -25.89 -11.05
CA ARG A 135 -24.10 -25.03 -10.65
C ARG A 135 -23.58 -23.73 -10.09
N ASP A 136 -24.39 -22.68 -10.19
CA ASP A 136 -24.17 -21.45 -9.43
C ASP A 136 -23.91 -21.78 -7.96
N ARG A 137 -22.85 -21.19 -7.42
CA ARG A 137 -22.37 -21.48 -6.08
C ARG A 137 -22.27 -20.20 -5.28
N THR A 138 -22.95 -20.18 -4.14
CA THR A 138 -22.81 -19.11 -3.14
C THR A 138 -21.98 -19.62 -1.97
N ASP A 139 -20.80 -19.05 -1.78
CA ASP A 139 -19.96 -19.34 -0.62
C ASP A 139 -20.02 -18.18 0.37
N THR A 140 -20.14 -18.50 1.66
CA THR A 140 -20.05 -17.51 2.73
C THR A 140 -18.59 -17.29 3.11
N VAL A 141 -18.17 -16.03 3.19
CA VAL A 141 -16.80 -15.63 3.56
C VAL A 141 -16.86 -14.68 4.75
N LEU A 142 -15.93 -14.82 5.68
CA LEU A 142 -15.76 -13.91 6.80
C LEU A 142 -14.62 -12.94 6.48
N LEU A 143 -14.94 -11.66 6.31
CA LEU A 143 -13.97 -10.60 6.07
C LEU A 143 -13.54 -9.99 7.40
N HIS A 144 -12.24 -9.97 7.67
CA HIS A 144 -11.70 -9.31 8.86
C HIS A 144 -11.88 -7.80 8.73
N ILE A 145 -12.69 -7.22 9.60
CA ILE A 145 -12.96 -5.78 9.62
C ILE A 145 -12.45 -5.09 10.87
N GLY A 146 -12.15 -5.77 11.98
CA GLY A 146 -11.58 -5.08 13.13
C GLY A 146 -10.84 -5.93 14.16
N THR A 147 -9.94 -5.29 14.91
CA THR A 147 -9.06 -5.89 15.91
C THR A 147 -9.30 -5.29 17.30
N LYS A 148 -8.78 -5.95 18.34
CA LYS A 148 -8.86 -5.44 19.73
C LYS A 148 -7.76 -4.47 20.12
N ALA A 149 -6.67 -4.43 19.37
CA ALA A 149 -5.53 -3.58 19.64
C ALA A 149 -4.96 -3.05 18.32
N ALA A 150 -4.41 -1.84 18.38
CA ALA A 150 -3.63 -1.27 17.29
C ALA A 150 -2.33 -2.06 17.09
N VAL A 151 -1.88 -2.15 15.85
CA VAL A 151 -0.64 -2.84 15.50
C VAL A 151 0.56 -1.97 15.91
N PRO A 152 1.45 -2.46 16.78
CA PRO A 152 2.64 -1.71 17.15
C PRO A 152 3.63 -1.66 15.98
N TYR A 153 4.20 -0.49 15.72
CA TYR A 153 5.27 -0.32 14.72
C TYR A 153 6.47 0.44 15.28
N THR A 154 7.63 0.26 14.64
CA THR A 154 8.88 0.97 14.93
C THR A 154 9.50 1.47 13.64
N LEU A 155 10.05 2.70 13.66
CA LEU A 155 10.75 3.28 12.52
C LEU A 155 12.24 2.98 12.66
N ASN A 156 12.76 2.05 11.86
CA ASN A 156 14.17 1.70 11.82
C ASN A 156 14.70 1.82 10.38
N GLY A 157 15.99 2.12 10.24
CA GLY A 157 16.66 2.19 8.94
C GLY A 157 16.68 3.58 8.32
N LYS A 158 17.60 3.76 7.37
CA LYS A 158 17.84 5.02 6.62
C LYS A 158 17.62 4.83 5.11
N ASP A 159 17.21 3.66 4.66
CA ASP A 159 17.13 3.34 3.23
C ASP A 159 16.07 4.18 2.50
N PHE A 160 15.10 4.72 3.24
CA PHE A 160 14.06 5.63 2.74
C PHE A 160 14.17 7.05 3.29
N SER A 161 15.31 7.42 3.89
CA SER A 161 15.61 8.84 4.20
C SER A 161 16.04 9.63 2.96
N PHE A 162 16.46 8.91 1.91
CA PHE A 162 16.78 9.48 0.60
C PHE A 162 15.76 8.95 -0.40
N TRP A 163 14.81 9.79 -0.79
CA TRP A 163 13.82 9.44 -1.80
C TRP A 163 14.31 9.87 -3.19
N ILE A 164 13.90 9.15 -4.23
CA ILE A 164 14.27 9.45 -5.62
C ILE A 164 13.78 10.86 -5.96
N GLY A 165 14.70 11.73 -6.40
CA GLY A 165 14.43 13.16 -6.67
C GLY A 165 14.82 14.13 -5.54
N MET A 166 15.28 13.62 -4.39
CA MET A 166 15.74 14.42 -3.23
C MET A 166 17.27 14.40 -3.07
N GLU A 167 18.02 14.23 -4.16
CA GLU A 167 19.49 14.10 -4.16
C GLU A 167 20.22 15.39 -3.73
N SER A 168 19.51 16.52 -3.65
CA SER A 168 20.07 17.83 -3.29
C SER A 168 20.03 18.16 -1.79
N GLU A 169 19.43 17.34 -0.94
CA GLU A 169 19.35 17.62 0.51
C GLU A 169 20.65 17.22 1.24
N GLU A 170 21.28 18.18 1.92
CA GLU A 170 22.52 17.97 2.70
C GLU A 170 22.33 17.07 3.94
N VAL A 171 21.09 16.92 4.42
CA VAL A 171 20.73 16.13 5.60
C VAL A 171 19.76 15.02 5.18
N PRO A 172 19.96 13.76 5.62
CA PRO A 172 19.01 12.70 5.30
C PRO A 172 17.64 13.02 5.92
N GLY A 173 16.60 13.02 5.09
CA GLY A 173 15.22 13.31 5.52
C GLY A 173 14.62 12.24 6.44
N PRO A 174 13.38 12.44 6.90
CA PRO A 174 12.62 11.40 7.61
C PRO A 174 12.39 10.17 6.72
N ASN A 175 12.01 9.04 7.33
CA ASN A 175 11.62 7.85 6.57
C ASN A 175 10.28 8.11 5.86
N TYR A 176 10.34 8.67 4.64
CA TYR A 176 9.17 9.12 3.88
C TYR A 176 8.20 7.98 3.59
N LEU A 177 8.72 6.78 3.27
CA LEU A 177 7.87 5.61 3.04
C LEU A 177 7.04 5.27 4.27
N ALA A 178 7.65 5.33 5.46
CA ALA A 178 6.93 5.07 6.68
C ALA A 178 5.90 6.17 6.97
N VAL A 179 6.26 7.45 6.79
CA VAL A 179 5.33 8.59 6.93
C VAL A 179 4.11 8.42 6.01
N LEU A 180 4.33 8.08 4.75
CA LEU A 180 3.26 7.79 3.79
C LEU A 180 2.41 6.59 4.23
N THR A 181 3.05 5.52 4.68
CA THR A 181 2.34 4.32 5.17
C THR A 181 1.41 4.66 6.33
N LEU A 182 1.82 5.54 7.26
CA LEU A 182 0.97 5.98 8.37
C LEU A 182 -0.23 6.80 7.89
N GLY A 183 -0.02 7.68 6.91
CA GLY A 183 -1.11 8.40 6.24
C GLY A 183 -2.11 7.44 5.59
N TRP A 184 -1.61 6.41 4.89
CA TRP A 184 -2.45 5.37 4.30
C TRP A 184 -3.25 4.57 5.32
N CYS A 185 -2.62 4.18 6.44
CA CYS A 185 -3.30 3.52 7.54
C CYS A 185 -4.51 4.33 8.04
N TYR A 186 -4.34 5.65 8.16
CA TYR A 186 -5.44 6.56 8.50
C TYR A 186 -6.52 6.56 7.41
N VAL A 187 -6.15 6.80 6.14
CA VAL A 187 -7.11 6.90 5.01
C VAL A 187 -7.94 5.63 4.88
N LEU A 188 -7.32 4.45 4.93
CA LEU A 188 -8.01 3.16 4.85
C LEU A 188 -8.94 2.94 6.04
N SER A 189 -8.52 3.36 7.23
CA SER A 189 -9.35 3.28 8.43
C SER A 189 -10.56 4.19 8.35
N ALA A 190 -10.36 5.48 8.01
CA ALA A 190 -11.45 6.44 7.82
C ALA A 190 -12.44 5.94 6.77
N ARG A 191 -11.92 5.43 5.64
CA ARG A 191 -12.76 4.92 4.55
C ARG A 191 -13.61 3.74 4.98
N LEU A 192 -13.03 2.79 5.74
CA LEU A 192 -13.78 1.66 6.27
C LEU A 192 -14.90 2.11 7.20
N LEU A 193 -14.66 3.10 8.07
CA LEU A 193 -15.70 3.62 8.96
C LEU A 193 -16.81 4.34 8.20
N GLU A 194 -16.47 5.14 7.19
CA GLU A 194 -17.44 5.84 6.33
C GLU A 194 -18.36 4.85 5.61
N ILE A 195 -17.81 3.75 5.10
CA ILE A 195 -18.57 2.67 4.45
C ILE A 195 -19.43 1.93 5.48
N TYR A 196 -18.89 1.65 6.66
CA TYR A 196 -19.59 0.86 7.69
C TYR A 196 -20.77 1.63 8.32
N GLY A 197 -20.64 2.94 8.52
CA GLY A 197 -21.74 3.87 8.80
C GLY A 197 -22.52 3.67 10.11
N ARG A 198 -22.13 2.75 11.00
CA ARG A 198 -22.91 2.36 12.20
C ARG A 198 -22.07 2.37 13.47
N ASN A 199 -22.39 3.25 14.41
CA ASN A 199 -21.75 3.34 15.74
C ASN A 199 -20.22 3.28 15.68
N SER A 200 -19.67 3.77 14.57
CA SER A 200 -18.26 3.84 14.28
C SER A 200 -17.84 5.30 14.32
N ALA A 201 -16.65 5.56 14.87
CA ALA A 201 -16.16 6.91 14.99
C ALA A 201 -14.64 6.92 14.76
N MET A 202 -14.22 7.89 13.95
CA MET A 202 -12.84 8.36 13.96
C MET A 202 -12.73 9.42 15.06
N ARG A 203 -11.64 9.42 15.84
CA ARG A 203 -11.34 10.48 16.81
C ARG A 203 -9.84 10.72 16.89
N TYR A 204 -9.43 11.97 17.10
CA TYR A 204 -8.08 12.26 17.58
C TYR A 204 -8.00 12.00 19.09
N THR A 205 -6.80 11.72 19.57
CA THR A 205 -6.51 11.55 20.99
C THR A 205 -5.65 12.69 21.49
N ASP A 206 -5.26 12.62 22.76
CA ASP A 206 -4.35 13.60 23.36
C ASP A 206 -2.89 13.41 22.90
N PHE A 207 -2.58 12.29 22.24
CA PHE A 207 -1.25 12.04 21.68
C PHE A 207 -1.04 12.84 20.39
N LYS A 208 -0.01 13.68 20.37
CA LYS A 208 0.34 14.52 19.21
C LYS A 208 1.84 14.50 18.95
N ALA A 209 2.22 14.63 17.68
CA ALA A 209 3.60 14.88 17.28
C ALA A 209 4.06 16.28 17.72
N THR A 210 5.37 16.51 17.68
CA THR A 210 5.93 17.83 17.99
C THR A 210 5.64 18.81 16.84
N ALA A 211 5.23 20.02 17.16
CA ALA A 211 4.99 21.09 16.19
C ALA A 211 6.13 22.12 16.22
N HIS A 212 6.62 22.54 15.05
CA HIS A 212 7.54 23.67 14.92
C HIS A 212 6.91 24.76 14.05
N TYR A 213 6.39 25.80 14.70
CA TYR A 213 5.81 26.97 14.05
C TYR A 213 6.90 28.01 13.73
N GLU A 214 7.14 28.25 12.43
CA GLU A 214 7.95 29.31 11.77
C GLU A 214 9.24 29.86 12.42
N SER A 215 9.76 29.27 13.49
CA SER A 215 10.95 29.72 14.19
C SER A 215 12.06 28.68 14.06
N ASN A 216 12.59 28.58 12.82
CA ASN A 216 13.89 27.98 12.47
C ASN A 216 14.49 26.96 13.47
N PRO A 217 13.86 25.80 13.74
CA PRO A 217 14.61 24.69 14.30
C PRO A 217 15.47 24.12 13.18
N LYS A 218 16.72 23.76 13.49
CA LYS A 218 17.55 23.00 12.54
C LYS A 218 16.77 21.75 12.11
N PRO A 219 16.65 21.47 10.79
CA PRO A 219 16.00 20.25 10.34
C PRO A 219 16.71 19.06 10.97
N THR A 220 15.96 18.29 11.75
CA THR A 220 16.44 17.00 12.27
C THR A 220 15.98 15.90 11.31
N MET A 221 16.60 14.73 11.39
CA MET A 221 16.15 13.52 10.66
C MET A 221 14.68 13.11 10.93
N HIS A 222 13.99 13.78 11.85
CA HIS A 222 12.64 13.42 12.30
C HIS A 222 11.60 14.52 12.04
N THR A 223 11.99 15.61 11.36
CA THR A 223 11.09 16.70 11.00
C THR A 223 10.56 16.52 9.59
N VAL A 224 9.23 16.43 9.44
CA VAL A 224 8.55 16.41 8.15
C VAL A 224 8.09 17.83 7.81
N ASP A 225 8.60 18.40 6.71
CA ASP A 225 8.07 19.66 6.18
C ASP A 225 6.84 19.34 5.32
N ILE A 226 5.67 19.82 5.74
CA ILE A 226 4.38 19.59 5.04
C ILE A 226 3.96 20.81 4.23
N GLY A 227 4.81 21.84 4.15
CA GLY A 227 4.56 23.03 3.33
C GLY A 227 3.44 23.93 3.86
N GLU A 228 2.71 24.57 2.95
CA GLU A 228 1.61 25.47 3.26
C GLU A 228 0.28 24.72 3.24
N VAL A 229 -0.31 24.52 4.42
CA VAL A 229 -1.53 23.72 4.59
C VAL A 229 -2.52 24.40 5.52
N SER A 230 -3.78 23.94 5.49
CA SER A 230 -4.78 24.36 6.47
C SER A 230 -4.49 23.79 7.87
N ASP A 231 -5.03 24.43 8.91
CA ASP A 231 -4.87 23.97 10.29
C ASP A 231 -5.50 22.58 10.54
N ASP A 232 -6.57 22.23 9.83
CA ASP A 232 -7.14 20.87 9.83
C ASP A 232 -6.12 19.83 9.35
N THR A 233 -5.43 20.13 8.24
CA THR A 233 -4.42 19.26 7.64
C THR A 233 -3.19 19.15 8.55
N ALA A 234 -2.78 20.24 9.18
CA ALA A 234 -1.71 20.21 10.18
C ALA A 234 -2.10 19.37 11.41
N SER A 235 -3.33 19.53 11.91
CA SER A 235 -3.87 18.75 13.04
C SER A 235 -3.94 17.25 12.74
N TRP A 236 -4.26 16.92 11.49
CA TRP A 236 -4.21 15.56 10.98
C TRP A 236 -2.79 14.99 11.01
N TRP A 237 -1.81 15.70 10.45
CA TRP A 237 -0.41 15.27 10.47
C TRP A 237 0.14 15.11 11.90
N LEU A 238 -0.24 16.02 12.82
CA LEU A 238 0.11 15.89 14.25
C LEU A 238 -0.41 14.60 14.86
N SER A 239 -1.62 14.19 14.48
CA SER A 239 -2.26 12.99 15.00
C SER A 239 -1.71 11.71 14.36
N VAL A 240 -1.44 11.73 13.05
CA VAL A 240 -0.85 10.59 12.31
C VAL A 240 0.57 10.28 12.77
N LEU A 241 1.37 11.31 13.05
CA LEU A 241 2.78 11.17 13.41
C LEU A 241 3.03 11.11 14.93
N ALA A 242 1.98 11.15 15.75
CA ALA A 242 2.09 11.08 17.20
C ALA A 242 2.81 9.83 17.70
N SER A 243 3.48 9.94 18.85
CA SER A 243 3.86 8.76 19.63
C SER A 243 2.60 8.14 20.25
N GLY A 244 2.48 6.82 20.26
CA GLY A 244 1.27 6.13 20.71
C GLY A 244 0.16 6.11 19.66
N GLU A 245 -1.09 6.32 20.09
CA GLU A 245 -2.30 6.27 19.26
C GLU A 245 -2.87 7.68 19.05
N GLY A 246 -2.27 8.53 18.22
CA GLY A 246 -2.74 9.91 17.99
C GLY A 246 -4.13 10.04 17.35
N TRP A 247 -4.61 8.94 16.76
CA TRP A 247 -5.97 8.78 16.27
C TRP A 247 -6.49 7.39 16.62
N LYS A 248 -7.82 7.25 16.68
CA LYS A 248 -8.52 5.98 16.89
C LYS A 248 -9.67 5.86 15.90
N ALA A 249 -9.69 4.74 15.18
CA ALA A 249 -10.78 4.39 14.29
C ALA A 249 -11.57 3.22 14.87
N ALA A 250 -12.64 3.53 15.57
CA ALA A 250 -13.50 2.55 16.24
C ALA A 250 -14.63 2.09 15.32
N ILE A 251 -14.79 0.79 15.12
CA ILE A 251 -15.87 0.21 14.31
C ILE A 251 -17.09 -0.14 15.16
N LYS A 252 -16.85 -0.74 16.33
CA LYS A 252 -17.93 -1.21 17.20
C LYS A 252 -17.49 -1.19 18.65
N GLN A 253 -18.33 -0.61 19.50
CA GLN A 253 -18.26 -0.78 20.94
C GLN A 253 -19.16 -1.94 21.37
N SER A 254 -18.63 -2.80 22.22
CA SER A 254 -19.32 -3.95 22.79
C SER A 254 -18.92 -4.12 24.25
N ASP A 255 -19.64 -4.93 25.02
CA ASP A 255 -19.35 -5.19 26.44
C ASP A 255 -17.92 -5.69 26.68
N GLY A 256 -17.29 -6.34 25.68
CA GLY A 256 -15.89 -6.75 25.70
C GLY A 256 -14.88 -5.69 25.18
N GLY A 257 -15.26 -4.42 25.18
CA GLY A 257 -14.44 -3.30 24.69
C GLY A 257 -14.64 -2.93 23.22
N GLU A 258 -13.90 -1.92 22.77
CA GLU A 258 -13.92 -1.38 21.41
C GLU A 258 -13.20 -2.32 20.42
N TYR A 259 -13.66 -2.34 19.17
CA TYR A 259 -12.93 -2.90 18.04
C TYR A 259 -12.44 -1.77 17.15
N LEU A 260 -11.15 -1.81 16.84
CA LEU A 260 -10.47 -0.86 15.98
C LEU A 260 -10.43 -1.38 14.54
N THR A 261 -10.22 -0.49 13.57
CA THR A 261 -9.96 -0.89 12.18
C THR A 261 -8.68 -1.71 12.05
N PRO A 262 -8.53 -2.55 11.02
CA PRO A 262 -7.36 -3.43 10.88
C PRO A 262 -6.06 -2.65 10.66
N TRP A 263 -6.15 -1.42 10.16
CA TRP A 263 -5.02 -0.51 9.94
C TRP A 263 -4.79 0.45 11.09
N SER A 264 -5.44 0.26 12.24
CA SER A 264 -5.10 1.02 13.44
C SER A 264 -3.69 0.67 13.89
N VAL A 265 -2.85 1.69 14.07
CA VAL A 265 -1.43 1.56 14.37
C VAL A 265 -1.07 2.36 15.62
N THR A 266 -0.09 1.87 16.36
CA THR A 266 0.45 2.56 17.55
C THR A 266 1.96 2.56 17.52
N ARG A 267 2.58 3.65 17.97
CA ARG A 267 4.04 3.75 18.07
C ARG A 267 4.48 3.67 19.54
N PRO A 268 5.08 2.56 20.00
CA PRO A 268 5.55 2.45 21.38
C PRO A 268 6.79 3.30 21.68
N SER A 269 7.54 3.72 20.65
CA SER A 269 8.83 4.39 20.82
C SER A 269 8.70 5.87 21.18
N GLU A 270 9.58 6.34 22.06
CA GLU A 270 9.72 7.76 22.46
C GLU A 270 10.34 8.67 21.39
N GLN A 271 10.78 8.13 20.24
CA GLN A 271 11.27 8.96 19.14
C GLN A 271 10.14 9.89 18.67
N SER A 272 10.31 11.18 18.93
CA SER A 272 9.38 12.24 18.55
C SER A 272 9.60 12.59 17.09
N LEU A 273 8.60 12.29 16.26
CA LEU A 273 8.48 12.92 14.96
C LEU A 273 7.95 14.34 15.17
N ALA A 274 8.41 15.25 14.31
CA ALA A 274 7.96 16.62 14.31
C ALA A 274 7.43 17.01 12.94
N ILE A 275 6.51 17.97 12.90
CA ILE A 275 6.07 18.60 11.66
C ILE A 275 6.45 20.07 11.65
N LYS A 276 6.74 20.56 10.45
CA LYS A 276 6.92 21.97 10.13
C LYS A 276 5.94 22.33 9.03
N TRP A 277 5.18 23.40 9.22
CA TRP A 277 4.23 23.89 8.22
C TRP A 277 4.10 25.40 8.28
N ARG A 278 3.58 25.98 7.20
CA ARG A 278 3.07 27.35 7.15
C ARG A 278 1.56 27.28 7.14
N SER A 279 0.89 28.03 8.02
CA SER A 279 -0.57 28.09 7.96
C SER A 279 -0.99 28.90 6.74
N LYS A 280 -1.93 28.35 5.97
CA LYS A 280 -2.58 29.04 4.84
C LYS A 280 -3.49 30.18 5.31
N ASP A 281 -3.98 30.08 6.54
CA ASP A 281 -4.83 31.08 7.16
C ASP A 281 -3.93 32.00 8.00
N SER A 282 -3.66 33.22 7.52
CA SER A 282 -2.64 34.14 8.06
C SER A 282 -2.93 34.70 9.47
N THR A 283 -3.74 34.05 10.29
CA THR A 283 -4.11 34.51 11.63
C THR A 283 -3.53 33.54 12.66
N GLU A 284 -3.01 34.07 13.77
CA GLU A 284 -2.38 33.34 14.89
C GLU A 284 -2.89 31.90 15.09
N ALA A 285 -1.95 30.97 15.25
CA ALA A 285 -2.15 29.53 15.42
C ALA A 285 -3.47 29.21 16.14
N GLN A 286 -4.50 28.86 15.37
CA GLN A 286 -5.75 28.42 15.96
C GLN A 286 -5.53 27.10 16.68
N ALA A 287 -6.31 26.87 17.75
CA ALA A 287 -6.24 25.61 18.48
C ALA A 287 -6.45 24.44 17.50
N PRO A 288 -5.64 23.37 17.59
CA PRO A 288 -5.71 22.26 16.64
C PRO A 288 -7.13 21.70 16.57
N SER A 289 -7.61 21.52 15.35
CA SER A 289 -8.94 21.00 15.07
C SER A 289 -9.11 19.63 15.71
N LEU A 290 -10.19 19.48 16.49
CA LEU A 290 -10.55 18.21 17.12
C LEU A 290 -11.31 17.29 16.16
N THR A 291 -11.65 17.78 14.96
CA THR A 291 -12.43 17.03 13.98
C THR A 291 -11.50 16.23 13.08
N PRO A 292 -11.60 14.90 13.06
CA PRO A 292 -10.79 14.09 12.17
C PRO A 292 -11.16 14.30 10.70
N LEU A 293 -10.17 14.26 9.81
CA LEU A 293 -10.42 14.35 8.37
C LEU A 293 -11.18 13.11 7.88
N SER A 294 -12.07 13.31 6.91
CA SER A 294 -12.60 12.22 6.09
C SER A 294 -11.49 11.54 5.29
N SER A 295 -11.74 10.32 4.80
CA SER A 295 -10.76 9.61 3.98
C SER A 295 -10.39 10.39 2.72
N GLN A 296 -11.37 11.08 2.12
CA GLN A 296 -11.15 11.90 0.92
C GLN A 296 -10.22 13.07 1.20
N LYS A 297 -10.49 13.84 2.26
CA LYS A 297 -9.63 14.99 2.63
C LYS A 297 -8.25 14.54 3.07
N ALA A 298 -8.14 13.42 3.80
CA ALA A 298 -6.86 12.88 4.22
C ALA A 298 -6.03 12.35 3.03
N PHE A 299 -6.69 11.82 2.00
CA PHE A 299 -6.03 11.42 0.76
C PHE A 299 -5.51 12.65 -0.02
N GLU A 300 -6.29 13.72 -0.11
CA GLU A 300 -5.85 15.00 -0.69
C GLU A 300 -4.70 15.65 0.10
N ALA A 301 -4.64 15.43 1.42
CA ALA A 301 -3.54 15.89 2.25
C ALA A 301 -2.23 15.09 2.08
N LEU A 302 -2.28 13.92 1.41
CA LEU A 302 -1.11 13.09 1.11
C LEU A 302 -0.51 13.33 -0.27
N SER A 303 -1.28 13.94 -1.19
CA SER A 303 -0.90 14.21 -2.57
C SER A 303 -0.12 15.51 -2.72
#